data_AF-M3XIR5-F1
#
_entry.id   AF-M3XIR5-F1
#
_cell.length_a   1.000
_cell.length_b   1.000
_cell.length_c   1.000
_cell.angle_alpha   90.00
_cell.angle_beta   90.00
_cell.angle_gamma   90.00
#
_symmetry.space_group_name_H-M   'P 1'
#
loop_
_entity.id
_entity.type
_entity.pdbx_description
1 polymer ?
#
loop_
_entity_poly.entity_id
_entity_poly.type
_entity_poly.pdbx_seq_one_letter_code
_entity_poly.pdbx_strand_id
1 'polypeptide(L)'
;MQVNATDSDDPDLDNALIGYAILNQEPKEPTSKMFNINKETGVISVEMTGLDREKVGEYKLMVQAADVEGIGLATTATVIITVTDSGTQFEPNLSCNISETSSPLTTHVLNMAQGIPARNMKLTVSQLEGTAETQNWKLLKSGLTNSDGRCPGLLTLDQFSAGTYKMQFETAEYWKGLGLTSFYPYVEIVFSTMDPSQKYHVPLLLSPFSYSTYRGS
;
A
#
# COMPACT_ATOMS: atom_id res chain seq x y z
N MET A 1 -18.46 -11.69 -9.69
CA MET A 1 -17.71 -11.30 -8.48
C MET A 1 -17.58 -9.78 -8.46
N GLN A 2 -17.45 -9.10 -7.32
CA GLN A 2 -17.35 -7.64 -7.27
C GLN A 2 -16.28 -7.18 -6.27
N VAL A 3 -15.54 -6.15 -6.65
CA VAL A 3 -14.60 -5.43 -5.79
C VAL A 3 -15.19 -4.06 -5.49
N ASN A 4 -15.20 -3.66 -4.22
CA ASN A 4 -15.68 -2.35 -3.79
C ASN A 4 -14.52 -1.55 -3.20
N ALA A 5 -14.47 -0.27 -3.52
CA ALA A 5 -13.65 0.74 -2.88
C ALA A 5 -14.55 1.89 -2.42
N THR A 6 -14.12 2.62 -1.39
CA THR A 6 -14.83 3.80 -0.86
C THR A 6 -13.86 4.96 -0.82
N ASP A 7 -14.25 6.06 -1.45
CA ASP A 7 -13.54 7.33 -1.34
C ASP A 7 -14.02 8.08 -0.08
N SER A 8 -13.11 8.77 0.59
CA SER A 8 -13.42 9.48 1.85
C SER A 8 -13.82 10.94 1.64
N ASP A 9 -13.78 11.43 0.41
CA ASP A 9 -14.21 12.78 0.05
C ASP A 9 -15.75 12.88 -0.07
N ASP A 10 -16.28 14.10 0.00
CA ASP A 10 -17.70 14.41 0.04
C ASP A 10 -18.46 13.78 -1.17
N PRO A 11 -19.46 12.90 -0.96
CA PRO A 11 -20.12 12.14 -2.02
C PRO A 11 -20.86 12.99 -3.07
N ASP A 12 -21.04 14.28 -2.81
CA ASP A 12 -21.73 15.23 -3.69
C ASP A 12 -20.79 16.04 -4.61
N LEU A 13 -19.48 15.78 -4.58
CA LEU A 13 -18.50 16.37 -5.51
C LEU A 13 -18.03 15.31 -6.52
N ASP A 14 -17.94 15.66 -7.81
CA ASP A 14 -17.57 14.80 -8.96
C ASP A 14 -16.26 13.97 -8.80
N ASN A 15 -15.52 14.16 -7.70
CA ASN A 15 -14.31 13.41 -7.35
C ASN A 15 -14.59 12.04 -6.68
N ALA A 16 -15.81 11.75 -6.26
CA ALA A 16 -16.17 10.47 -5.59
C ALA A 16 -16.29 9.25 -6.53
N LEU A 17 -16.09 9.44 -7.85
CA LEU A 17 -16.30 8.40 -8.85
C LEU A 17 -15.04 7.55 -9.04
N ILE A 18 -15.06 6.36 -8.44
CA ILE A 18 -13.95 5.42 -8.44
C ILE A 18 -13.91 4.63 -9.74
N GLY A 19 -12.79 4.70 -10.46
CA GLY A 19 -12.51 3.84 -11.62
C GLY A 19 -11.73 2.59 -11.23
N TYR A 20 -12.18 1.43 -11.72
CA TYR A 20 -11.53 0.13 -11.50
C TYR A 20 -10.80 -0.37 -12.75
N ALA A 21 -9.62 -1.00 -12.56
CA ALA A 21 -8.86 -1.63 -13.64
C ALA A 21 -8.08 -2.86 -13.17
N ILE A 22 -7.96 -3.89 -14.00
CA ILE A 22 -7.02 -5.01 -13.77
C ILE A 22 -5.67 -4.62 -14.38
N LEU A 23 -4.65 -4.46 -13.54
CA LEU A 23 -3.28 -4.12 -13.95
C LEU A 23 -2.46 -5.35 -14.33
N ASN A 24 -2.67 -6.47 -13.62
CA ASN A 24 -1.94 -7.70 -13.85
C ASN A 24 -2.79 -8.92 -13.52
N GLN A 25 -2.52 -10.03 -14.19
CA GLN A 25 -3.07 -11.35 -13.92
C GLN A 25 -1.94 -12.37 -13.87
N GLU A 26 -1.90 -13.18 -12.81
CA GLU A 26 -1.01 -14.32 -12.68
C GLU A 26 -1.77 -15.60 -12.32
N PRO A 27 -1.56 -16.72 -13.02
CA PRO A 27 -0.69 -16.87 -14.19
C PRO A 27 -1.28 -16.19 -15.45
N LYS A 28 -0.40 -15.96 -16.46
CA LYS A 28 -0.79 -15.44 -17.79
C LYS A 28 -1.30 -16.52 -18.73
N GLU A 29 -1.46 -17.74 -18.23
CA GLU A 29 -1.98 -18.88 -18.95
C GLU A 29 -3.43 -19.14 -18.53
N PRO A 30 -4.30 -19.66 -19.40
CA PRO A 30 -4.03 -19.94 -20.82
C PRO A 30 -3.94 -18.68 -21.69
N THR A 31 -4.45 -17.54 -21.20
CA THR A 31 -4.22 -16.22 -21.80
C THR A 31 -3.99 -15.17 -20.71
N SER A 32 -3.34 -14.05 -21.07
CA SER A 32 -3.04 -12.97 -20.13
C SER A 32 -4.25 -12.11 -19.74
N LYS A 33 -5.43 -12.39 -20.31
CA LYS A 33 -6.69 -11.65 -20.08
C LYS A 33 -7.86 -12.62 -19.93
N MET A 34 -7.81 -13.45 -18.91
CA MET A 34 -8.92 -14.37 -18.57
C MET A 34 -10.10 -13.63 -17.94
N PHE A 35 -9.84 -12.47 -17.31
CA PHE A 35 -10.83 -11.71 -16.56
C PHE A 35 -10.93 -10.28 -17.04
N ASN A 36 -12.13 -9.73 -16.91
CA ASN A 36 -12.44 -8.33 -17.14
C ASN A 36 -13.01 -7.72 -15.85
N ILE A 37 -12.87 -6.41 -15.69
CA ILE A 37 -13.47 -5.65 -14.59
C ILE A 37 -14.26 -4.49 -15.16
N ASN A 38 -15.50 -4.33 -14.70
CA ASN A 38 -16.29 -3.16 -15.03
C ASN A 38 -15.70 -1.93 -14.34
N LYS A 39 -15.34 -0.91 -15.13
CA LYS A 39 -14.67 0.32 -14.67
C LYS A 39 -15.46 1.09 -13.63
N GLU A 40 -16.79 1.02 -13.65
CA GLU A 40 -17.68 1.80 -12.77
C GLU A 40 -18.11 0.98 -11.54
N THR A 41 -18.39 -0.30 -11.72
CA THR A 41 -19.00 -1.13 -10.66
C THR A 41 -18.01 -2.03 -9.94
N GLY A 42 -16.79 -2.20 -10.46
CA GLY A 42 -15.79 -3.12 -9.91
C GLY A 42 -16.17 -4.59 -10.07
N VAL A 43 -17.21 -4.91 -10.85
CA VAL A 43 -17.64 -6.30 -11.12
C VAL A 43 -16.60 -6.98 -12.00
N ILE A 44 -16.02 -8.08 -11.49
CA ILE A 44 -15.11 -8.95 -12.22
C ILE A 44 -15.89 -10.11 -12.84
N SER A 45 -15.68 -10.29 -14.15
CA SER A 45 -16.26 -11.35 -14.96
C SER A 45 -15.19 -12.13 -15.71
N VAL A 46 -15.52 -13.34 -16.11
CA VAL A 46 -14.68 -14.14 -17.02
C VAL A 46 -14.87 -13.59 -18.43
N GLU A 47 -13.76 -13.24 -19.09
CA GLU A 47 -13.77 -12.72 -20.47
C GLU A 47 -13.54 -13.85 -21.48
N MET A 48 -12.65 -14.79 -21.14
CA MET A 48 -12.20 -15.84 -22.05
C MET A 48 -12.56 -17.24 -21.53
N THR A 49 -12.84 -18.15 -22.46
CA THR A 49 -13.00 -19.58 -22.17
C THR A 49 -11.65 -20.24 -21.88
N GLY A 50 -11.65 -21.33 -21.12
CA GLY A 50 -10.43 -22.12 -20.84
C GLY A 50 -9.98 -22.10 -19.38
N LEU A 51 -10.82 -21.62 -18.47
CA LEU A 51 -10.65 -21.87 -17.04
C LEU A 51 -10.77 -23.38 -16.80
N ASP A 52 -9.65 -23.98 -16.43
CA ASP A 52 -9.51 -25.40 -16.17
C ASP A 52 -8.78 -25.53 -14.84
N ARG A 53 -9.51 -25.98 -13.81
CA ARG A 53 -8.98 -26.13 -12.46
C ARG A 53 -7.78 -27.08 -12.42
N GLU A 54 -7.73 -28.10 -13.26
CA GLU A 54 -6.64 -29.08 -13.28
C GLU A 54 -5.35 -28.48 -13.84
N LYS A 55 -5.46 -27.44 -14.68
CA LYS A 55 -4.32 -26.67 -15.20
C LYS A 55 -3.96 -25.48 -14.32
N VAL A 56 -4.95 -24.66 -13.99
CA VAL A 56 -4.81 -23.46 -13.18
C VAL A 56 -6.00 -23.35 -12.23
N GLY A 57 -5.78 -23.76 -10.98
CA GLY A 57 -6.79 -23.69 -9.93
C GLY A 57 -6.94 -22.31 -9.27
N GLU A 58 -5.98 -21.41 -9.46
CA GLU A 58 -5.95 -20.09 -8.82
C GLU A 58 -5.36 -19.03 -9.75
N TYR A 59 -5.98 -17.84 -9.76
CA TYR A 59 -5.47 -16.64 -10.38
C TYR A 59 -5.35 -15.51 -9.35
N LYS A 60 -4.31 -14.69 -9.49
CA LYS A 60 -4.09 -13.47 -8.72
C LYS A 60 -4.21 -12.28 -9.66
N LEU A 61 -5.20 -11.42 -9.41
CA LEU A 61 -5.39 -10.18 -10.15
C LEU A 61 -4.92 -9.01 -9.31
N MET A 62 -4.03 -8.18 -9.85
CA MET A 62 -3.73 -6.88 -9.26
C MET A 62 -4.76 -5.89 -9.80
N VAL A 63 -5.68 -5.47 -8.94
CA VAL A 63 -6.77 -4.54 -9.28
C VAL A 63 -6.45 -3.18 -8.72
N GLN A 64 -6.59 -2.16 -9.56
CA GLN A 64 -6.51 -0.75 -9.19
C GLN A 64 -7.91 -0.20 -8.94
N ALA A 65 -8.03 0.63 -7.92
CA ALA A 65 -9.15 1.56 -7.73
C ALA A 65 -8.55 2.96 -7.61
N ALA A 66 -8.99 3.91 -8.44
CA ALA A 66 -8.52 5.28 -8.35
C ALA A 66 -9.67 6.29 -8.47
N ASP A 67 -9.49 7.45 -7.85
CA ASP A 67 -10.40 8.59 -8.00
C ASP A 67 -10.40 9.10 -9.46
N VAL A 68 -11.32 10.03 -9.75
CA VAL A 68 -11.43 10.70 -11.06
C VAL A 68 -11.47 9.67 -12.20
N GLU A 69 -12.33 8.66 -12.05
CA GLU A 69 -12.46 7.53 -12.97
C GLU A 69 -11.15 6.79 -13.32
N GLY A 70 -10.24 6.62 -12.36
CA GLY A 70 -9.01 5.85 -12.58
C GLY A 70 -7.78 6.70 -12.91
N ILE A 71 -7.87 8.03 -12.89
CA ILE A 71 -6.79 8.94 -13.34
C ILE A 71 -6.00 9.55 -12.17
N GLY A 72 -6.60 9.75 -11.00
CA GLY A 72 -5.89 10.39 -9.88
C GLY A 72 -5.37 9.39 -8.83
N LEU A 73 -5.62 9.64 -7.54
CA LEU A 73 -5.05 8.84 -6.46
C LEU A 73 -5.54 7.41 -6.55
N ALA A 74 -4.59 6.49 -6.69
CA ALA A 74 -4.86 5.08 -6.87
C ALA A 74 -4.39 4.26 -5.68
N THR A 75 -5.20 3.28 -5.31
CA THR A 75 -4.79 2.14 -4.50
C THR A 75 -4.84 0.87 -5.34
N THR A 76 -4.12 -0.16 -4.91
CA THR A 76 -4.14 -1.48 -5.55
C THR A 76 -4.44 -2.55 -4.52
N ALA A 77 -5.28 -3.50 -4.89
CA ALA A 77 -5.59 -4.70 -4.12
C ALA A 77 -5.24 -5.95 -4.92
N THR A 78 -4.90 -7.04 -4.23
CA THR A 78 -4.75 -8.35 -4.88
C THR A 78 -6.02 -9.15 -4.70
N VAL A 79 -6.64 -9.52 -5.81
CA VAL A 79 -7.85 -10.35 -5.87
C VAL A 79 -7.43 -11.77 -6.22
N ILE A 80 -7.68 -12.71 -5.31
CA ILE A 80 -7.44 -14.14 -5.55
C ILE A 80 -8.73 -14.77 -6.07
N ILE A 81 -8.66 -15.36 -7.26
CA ILE A 81 -9.73 -16.11 -7.91
C ILE A 81 -9.41 -17.59 -7.85
N THR A 82 -10.28 -18.37 -7.20
CA THR A 82 -10.19 -19.82 -7.20
C THR A 82 -11.15 -20.41 -8.23
N VAL A 83 -10.67 -21.30 -9.10
CA VAL A 83 -11.50 -22.02 -10.06
C VAL A 83 -12.08 -23.26 -9.38
N THR A 84 -13.39 -23.27 -9.13
CA THR A 84 -14.09 -24.44 -8.58
C THR A 84 -14.89 -25.16 -9.65
N ASP A 85 -14.96 -26.47 -9.57
CA ASP A 85 -15.85 -27.28 -10.41
C ASP A 85 -17.28 -27.20 -9.85
N SER A 86 -18.22 -26.75 -10.67
CA SER A 86 -19.65 -26.71 -10.35
C SER A 86 -20.35 -27.83 -11.09
N GLY A 87 -20.84 -28.81 -10.34
CA GLY A 87 -21.59 -29.92 -10.90
C GLY A 87 -22.78 -29.44 -11.76
N THR A 88 -22.83 -29.94 -12.99
CA THR A 88 -23.95 -29.89 -13.97
C THR A 88 -24.26 -28.57 -14.69
N GLN A 89 -23.64 -27.44 -14.36
CA GLN A 89 -23.61 -26.24 -15.22
C GLN A 89 -22.26 -25.55 -15.00
N PHE A 90 -21.47 -25.38 -16.08
CA PHE A 90 -20.14 -24.76 -16.10
C PHE A 90 -20.19 -23.25 -15.77
N GLU A 91 -20.62 -22.90 -14.56
CA GLU A 91 -20.46 -21.56 -14.02
C GLU A 91 -19.35 -21.60 -12.95
N PRO A 92 -18.18 -21.00 -13.20
CA PRO A 92 -17.12 -20.96 -12.18
C PRO A 92 -17.61 -20.17 -10.97
N ASN A 93 -17.72 -20.81 -9.80
CA ASN A 93 -17.93 -20.06 -8.56
C ASN A 93 -16.64 -19.32 -8.23
N LEU A 94 -16.67 -18.00 -8.39
CA LEU A 94 -15.58 -17.10 -8.06
C LEU A 94 -15.69 -16.72 -6.58
N SER A 95 -14.85 -17.29 -5.72
CA SER A 95 -14.67 -16.80 -4.35
C SER A 95 -13.50 -15.81 -4.31
N CYS A 96 -13.77 -14.57 -3.91
CA CYS A 96 -12.77 -13.53 -3.72
C CYS A 96 -12.35 -13.45 -2.25
N ASN A 97 -11.06 -13.51 -1.97
CA ASN A 97 -10.49 -12.86 -0.79
C ASN A 97 -9.86 -11.55 -1.27
N ILE A 98 -10.49 -10.42 -0.96
CA ILE A 98 -9.88 -9.10 -1.17
C ILE A 98 -8.83 -8.95 -0.07
N SER A 99 -7.56 -9.20 -0.37
CA SER A 99 -6.50 -8.68 0.47
C SER A 99 -6.14 -7.31 -0.07
N GLU A 100 -6.56 -6.26 0.63
CA GLU A 100 -5.86 -4.99 0.50
C GLU A 100 -4.40 -5.28 0.78
N THR A 101 -3.54 -5.21 -0.25
CA THR A 101 -2.09 -5.24 -0.08
C THR A 101 -1.63 -3.89 0.47
N SER A 102 -2.29 -3.41 1.53
CA SER A 102 -1.83 -2.24 2.27
C SER A 102 -0.55 -2.66 2.98
N SER A 103 0.54 -1.94 2.73
CA SER A 103 1.81 -2.14 3.42
C SER A 103 1.59 -2.36 4.93
N PRO A 104 2.15 -3.43 5.54
CA PRO A 104 1.98 -3.67 6.97
C PRO A 104 2.65 -2.57 7.81
N LEU A 105 3.58 -1.81 7.23
CA LEU A 105 4.16 -0.61 7.81
C LEU A 105 3.64 0.63 7.09
N THR A 106 3.09 1.59 7.84
CA THR A 106 2.61 2.86 7.29
C THR A 106 3.13 4.05 8.10
N THR A 107 3.12 5.23 7.48
CA THR A 107 3.53 6.48 8.12
C THR A 107 2.65 7.63 7.66
N HIS A 108 2.58 8.66 8.48
CA HIS A 108 1.97 9.95 8.17
C HIS A 108 2.81 11.03 8.83
N VAL A 109 3.29 11.98 8.03
CA VAL A 109 4.15 13.06 8.49
C VAL A 109 3.38 14.37 8.46
N LEU A 110 3.27 15.01 9.62
CA LEU A 110 2.51 16.23 9.83
C LEU A 110 3.42 17.38 10.26
N ASN A 111 3.38 18.47 9.50
CA ASN A 111 3.99 19.74 9.89
C ASN A 111 3.03 20.47 10.83
N MET A 112 3.33 20.40 12.12
CA MET A 112 2.55 21.00 13.20
C MET A 112 2.74 22.51 13.31
N ALA A 113 3.79 23.07 12.71
CA ALA A 113 4.01 24.52 12.70
C ALA A 113 3.04 25.25 11.75
N GLN A 114 2.60 24.58 10.69
CA GLN A 114 1.68 25.13 9.68
C GLN A 114 0.33 24.40 9.63
N GLY A 115 0.17 23.30 10.36
CA GLY A 115 -1.06 22.51 10.39
C GLY A 115 -1.36 21.79 9.07
N ILE A 116 -0.32 21.39 8.33
CA ILE A 116 -0.44 20.74 7.02
C ILE A 116 0.37 19.44 6.94
N PRO A 117 0.04 18.53 6.02
CA PRO A 117 0.88 17.36 5.77
C PRO A 117 2.26 17.77 5.25
N ALA A 118 3.30 17.07 5.69
CA ALA A 118 4.66 17.31 5.24
C ALA A 118 4.91 16.58 3.91
N ARG A 119 4.49 17.20 2.81
CA ARG A 119 4.71 16.70 1.44
C ARG A 119 6.18 16.71 1.04
N ASN A 120 6.59 15.75 0.19
CA ASN A 120 7.93 15.61 -0.39
C ASN A 120 9.05 15.46 0.66
N MET A 121 8.74 14.97 1.85
CA MET A 121 9.75 14.62 2.84
C MET A 121 10.37 13.28 2.46
N LYS A 122 11.69 13.26 2.29
CA LYS A 122 12.45 12.04 2.03
C LYS A 122 12.53 11.20 3.30
N LEU A 123 12.34 9.90 3.14
CA LEU A 123 12.48 8.94 4.22
C LEU A 123 13.07 7.62 3.72
N THR A 124 13.69 6.88 4.65
CA THR A 124 14.18 5.52 4.41
C THR A 124 13.72 4.57 5.51
N VAL A 125 13.57 3.29 5.14
CA VAL A 125 13.24 2.19 6.05
C VAL A 125 14.38 1.18 6.00
N SER A 126 14.91 0.82 7.16
CA SER A 126 15.97 -0.17 7.33
C SER A 126 15.59 -1.20 8.39
N GLN A 127 16.09 -2.42 8.26
CA GLN A 127 15.98 -3.47 9.28
C GLN A 127 17.35 -3.78 9.86
N LEU A 128 17.38 -4.05 11.16
CA LEU A 128 18.58 -4.49 11.85
C LEU A 128 18.80 -5.98 11.56
N GLU A 129 19.92 -6.31 10.93
CA GLU A 129 20.36 -7.69 10.67
C GLU A 129 21.69 -7.97 11.38
N GLY A 130 22.00 -9.26 11.61
CA GLY A 130 23.27 -9.70 12.20
C GLY A 130 23.15 -10.24 13.63
N THR A 131 24.28 -10.73 14.17
CA THR A 131 24.40 -11.20 15.56
C THR A 131 24.68 -10.03 16.51
N ALA A 132 24.68 -10.27 17.82
CA ALA A 132 25.00 -9.25 18.82
C ALA A 132 26.36 -8.55 18.56
N GLU A 133 27.31 -9.23 17.93
CA GLU A 133 28.64 -8.70 17.61
C GLU A 133 28.75 -8.04 16.22
N THR A 134 27.77 -8.25 15.32
CA THR A 134 27.82 -7.86 13.90
C THR A 134 26.55 -7.18 13.41
N GLN A 135 25.88 -6.43 14.29
CA GLN A 135 24.64 -5.74 13.93
C GLN A 135 24.89 -4.68 12.85
N ASN A 136 24.09 -4.71 11.79
CA ASN A 136 24.12 -3.68 10.75
C ASN A 136 22.69 -3.35 10.26
N TRP A 137 22.50 -2.10 9.85
CA TRP A 137 21.24 -1.64 9.27
C TRP A 137 21.23 -1.93 7.77
N LYS A 138 20.36 -2.83 7.34
CA LYS A 138 20.09 -3.07 5.93
C LYS A 138 18.96 -2.17 5.45
N LEU A 139 19.24 -1.35 4.45
CA LEU A 139 18.24 -0.53 3.78
C LEU A 139 17.23 -1.42 3.04
N LEU A 140 15.95 -1.26 3.35
CA LEU A 140 14.85 -1.96 2.67
C LEU A 140 14.16 -1.07 1.64
N LYS A 141 13.90 0.20 1.99
CA LYS A 141 13.15 1.12 1.13
C LYS A 141 13.61 2.56 1.30
N SER A 142 13.47 3.34 0.23
CA SER A 142 13.55 4.80 0.22
C SER A 142 12.30 5.36 -0.47
N GLY A 143 11.83 6.53 -0.04
CA GLY A 143 10.63 7.15 -0.59
C GLY A 143 10.51 8.63 -0.26
N LEU A 144 9.44 9.22 -0.82
CA LEU A 144 9.01 10.59 -0.56
C LEU A 144 7.56 10.56 -0.10
N THR A 145 7.21 11.39 0.87
CA THR A 145 5.79 11.57 1.24
C THR A 145 5.00 12.26 0.14
N ASN A 146 3.76 11.84 -0.07
CA ASN A 146 2.81 12.39 -1.03
C ASN A 146 2.17 13.71 -0.52
N SER A 147 1.16 14.22 -1.22
CA SER A 147 0.44 15.45 -0.84
C SER A 147 -0.26 15.37 0.52
N ASP A 148 -0.63 14.17 0.97
CA ASP A 148 -1.21 13.89 2.29
C ASP A 148 -0.13 13.51 3.33
N GLY A 149 1.16 13.77 3.06
CA GLY A 149 2.23 13.48 4.02
C GLY A 149 2.44 11.99 4.30
N ARG A 150 1.87 11.09 3.49
CA ARG A 150 1.98 9.62 3.62
C ARG A 150 2.97 9.07 2.61
N CYS A 151 3.50 7.88 2.88
CA CYS A 151 4.30 7.12 1.92
C CYS A 151 3.71 5.72 1.80
N PRO A 152 2.83 5.44 0.81
CA PRO A 152 2.28 4.10 0.61
C PRO A 152 3.34 3.12 0.12
N GLY A 153 3.12 1.82 0.33
CA GLY A 153 4.01 0.77 -0.17
C GLY A 153 5.42 0.77 0.42
N LEU A 154 5.56 1.10 1.72
CA LEU A 154 6.86 1.09 2.41
C LEU A 154 7.50 -0.29 2.40
N LEU A 155 6.74 -1.33 2.74
CA LEU A 155 7.16 -2.72 2.73
C LEU A 155 6.04 -3.60 2.20
N THR A 156 6.40 -4.71 1.58
CA THR A 156 5.48 -5.79 1.25
C THR A 156 5.39 -6.80 2.41
N LEU A 157 4.37 -7.66 2.42
CA LEU A 157 4.20 -8.66 3.49
C LEU A 157 5.38 -9.64 3.60
N ASP A 158 6.03 -9.97 2.48
CA ASP A 158 7.22 -10.83 2.44
C ASP A 158 8.50 -10.13 2.94
N GLN A 159 8.52 -8.79 2.94
CA GLN A 159 9.62 -7.97 3.48
C GLN A 159 9.45 -7.63 4.96
N PHE A 160 8.30 -7.97 5.55
CA PHE A 160 7.96 -7.60 6.92
C PHE A 160 7.92 -8.82 7.83
N SER A 161 8.84 -8.86 8.77
CA SER A 161 9.02 -9.96 9.72
C SER A 161 9.25 -9.41 11.12
N ALA A 162 9.10 -10.25 12.15
CA ALA A 162 9.44 -9.84 13.50
C ALA A 162 10.92 -9.43 13.58
N GLY A 163 11.20 -8.26 14.15
CA GLY A 163 12.55 -7.70 14.21
C GLY A 163 12.57 -6.21 14.51
N THR A 164 13.77 -5.63 14.52
CA THR A 164 13.97 -4.21 14.78
C THR A 164 14.11 -3.45 13.47
N TYR A 165 13.32 -2.39 13.32
CA TYR A 165 13.27 -1.52 12.16
C TYR A 165 13.65 -0.10 12.55
N LYS A 166 14.08 0.66 11.55
CA LYS A 166 14.41 2.08 11.66
C LYS A 166 13.80 2.83 10.49
N MET A 167 13.07 3.89 10.81
CA MET A 167 12.61 4.88 9.84
C MET A 167 13.40 6.17 10.03
N GLN A 168 14.12 6.61 8.99
CA GLN A 168 14.85 7.88 8.99
C GLN A 168 14.12 8.89 8.11
N PHE A 169 13.86 10.08 8.64
CA PHE A 169 13.20 11.20 7.97
C PHE A 169 14.16 12.37 7.81
N GLU A 170 14.32 12.88 6.59
CA GLU A 170 15.25 13.97 6.26
C GLU A 170 14.64 15.35 6.62
N THR A 171 14.51 15.61 7.92
CA THR A 171 13.80 16.79 8.44
C THR A 171 14.48 18.11 8.10
N ALA A 172 15.81 18.22 8.14
CA ALA A 172 16.49 19.46 7.76
C ALA A 172 16.37 19.76 6.26
N GLU A 173 16.42 18.74 5.40
CA GLU A 173 16.20 18.90 3.96
C GLU A 173 14.79 19.42 3.69
N TYR A 174 13.79 18.85 4.35
CA TYR A 174 12.39 19.31 4.27
C TYR A 174 12.24 20.78 4.68
N TRP A 175 12.72 21.17 5.87
CA TRP A 175 12.58 22.55 6.35
C TRP A 175 13.36 23.55 5.49
N LYS A 176 14.54 23.16 5.01
CA LYS A 176 15.34 23.97 4.07
C LYS A 176 14.58 24.25 2.79
N GLY A 177 13.82 23.27 2.27
CA GLY A 177 12.95 23.44 1.10
C GLY A 177 11.84 24.50 1.32
N LEU A 178 11.48 24.78 2.58
CA LEU A 178 10.52 25.81 2.97
C LEU A 178 11.20 27.14 3.38
N GLY A 179 12.52 27.26 3.23
CA GLY A 179 13.27 28.45 3.65
C GLY A 179 13.45 28.57 5.17
N LEU A 180 13.26 27.48 5.91
CA LEU A 180 13.39 27.41 7.36
C LEU A 180 14.61 26.56 7.76
N THR A 181 15.09 26.77 8.97
CA THR A 181 16.08 25.89 9.60
C THR A 181 15.38 24.80 10.40
N SER A 182 16.09 23.70 10.65
CA SER A 182 15.67 22.63 11.53
C SER A 182 16.70 22.46 12.63
N PHE A 183 16.26 22.27 13.87
CA PHE A 183 17.14 21.84 14.95
C PHE A 183 17.63 20.40 14.76
N TYR A 184 16.82 19.58 14.11
CA TYR A 184 17.13 18.18 13.83
C TYR A 184 17.66 18.04 12.39
N PRO A 185 18.89 17.54 12.18
CA PRO A 185 19.42 17.30 10.84
C PRO A 185 18.60 16.23 10.09
N TYR A 186 18.17 15.20 10.82
CA TYR A 186 17.24 14.16 10.44
C TYR A 186 16.62 13.60 11.73
N VAL A 187 15.57 12.79 11.61
CA VAL A 187 14.96 12.06 12.74
C VAL A 187 14.95 10.57 12.43
N GLU A 188 15.47 9.75 13.34
CA GLU A 188 15.38 8.29 13.27
C GLU A 188 14.40 7.78 14.33
N ILE A 189 13.43 6.97 13.91
CA ILE A 189 12.51 6.26 14.80
C ILE A 189 12.86 4.78 14.71
N VAL A 190 13.38 4.23 15.80
CA VAL A 190 13.75 2.81 15.93
C VAL A 190 12.66 2.10 16.74
N PHE A 191 12.15 0.98 16.21
CA PHE A 191 11.06 0.23 16.84
C PHE A 191 11.17 -1.26 16.55
N SER A 192 10.60 -2.08 17.43
CA SER A 192 10.54 -3.53 17.26
C SER A 192 9.13 -3.98 16.89
N THR A 193 9.06 -4.97 15.99
CA THR A 193 7.84 -5.62 15.56
C THR A 193 7.86 -7.05 16.10
N MET A 194 6.78 -7.47 16.73
CA MET A 194 6.65 -8.80 17.34
C MET A 194 5.68 -9.69 16.57
N ASP A 195 4.65 -9.08 15.99
CA ASP A 195 3.60 -9.77 15.25
C ASP A 195 3.48 -9.17 13.84
N PRO A 196 4.12 -9.78 12.83
CA PRO A 196 4.11 -9.26 11.47
C PRO A 196 2.73 -9.35 10.79
N SER A 197 1.74 -9.99 11.42
CA SER A 197 0.36 -9.99 10.93
C SER A 197 -0.39 -8.69 11.24
N GLN A 198 0.11 -7.88 12.19
CA GLN A 198 -0.48 -6.59 12.53
C GLN A 198 0.00 -5.47 11.61
N LYS A 199 -0.86 -4.46 11.42
CA LYS A 199 -0.45 -3.18 10.86
C LYS A 199 0.30 -2.37 11.93
N TYR A 200 1.35 -1.69 11.49
CA TYR A 200 2.16 -0.79 12.28
C TYR A 200 2.09 0.60 11.63
N HIS A 201 1.45 1.53 12.32
CA HIS A 201 1.46 2.93 11.92
C HIS A 201 2.46 3.71 12.77
N VAL A 202 3.48 4.29 12.13
CA VAL A 202 4.55 5.07 12.79
C VAL A 202 4.59 6.48 12.19
N PRO A 203 3.78 7.42 12.71
CA PRO A 203 3.73 8.80 12.22
C PRO A 203 4.85 9.66 12.80
N LEU A 204 5.11 10.78 12.16
CA LEU A 204 6.02 11.82 12.64
C LEU A 204 5.28 13.16 12.65
N LEU A 205 5.03 13.71 13.84
CA LEU A 205 4.52 15.06 14.00
C LEU A 205 5.71 15.96 14.27
N LEU A 206 5.93 16.98 13.44
CA LEU A 206 7.13 17.81 13.56
C LEU A 206 6.87 19.31 13.47
N SER A 207 7.74 20.05 14.15
CA SER A 207 8.02 21.47 13.96
C SER A 207 9.53 21.64 13.75
N PRO A 208 10.04 22.85 13.46
CA PRO A 208 11.48 23.08 13.35
C PRO A 208 12.28 22.75 14.62
N PHE A 209 11.63 22.75 15.81
CA PHE A 209 12.28 22.61 17.12
C PHE A 209 11.64 21.58 18.05
N SER A 210 10.67 20.80 17.56
CA SER A 210 10.06 19.70 18.29
C SER A 210 9.62 18.60 17.34
N TYR A 211 9.60 17.35 17.79
CA TYR A 211 8.86 16.28 17.11
C TYR A 211 8.28 15.30 18.12
N SER A 212 7.28 14.54 17.68
CA SER A 212 6.73 13.41 18.43
C SER A 212 6.33 12.28 17.48
N THR A 213 6.24 11.07 18.04
CA THR A 213 5.77 9.86 17.36
C THR A 213 5.04 8.96 18.37
N TYR A 214 4.31 7.99 17.86
CA TYR A 214 3.60 6.97 18.64
C TYR A 214 3.39 5.72 17.77
N ARG A 215 2.95 4.61 18.36
CA ARG A 215 2.47 3.44 17.61
C ARG A 215 0.97 3.54 17.41
N GLY A 216 0.52 3.64 16.17
CA GLY A 216 -0.88 3.46 15.77
C GLY A 216 -1.17 2.04 15.30
N SER A 217 -2.46 1.69 15.27
CA SER A 217 -3.02 0.44 14.72
C SER A 217 -3.43 0.60 13.27
#